data_AF-A0A2N1MEB5-F1
#
_entry.id   AF-A0A2N1MEB5-F1
#
_cell.length_a   1.000
_cell.length_b   1.000
_cell.length_c   1.000
_cell.angle_alpha   90.00
_cell.angle_beta   90.00
_cell.angle_gamma   90.00
#
_symmetry.space_group_name_H-M   'P 1'
#
loop_
_entity.id
_entity.type
_entity.pdbx_description
1 polymer ?
#
loop_
_entity_poly.entity_id
_entity_poly.type
_entity_poly.pdbx_seq_one_letter_code
_entity_poly.pdbx_strand_id
1 'polypeptide(L)'
;MFSKKQAIQLLATGNLVPTLHYGIYAINWWMFIDRKMPNEKKQMCIPLRLNMRVQLELNKTKFIVRIVSAEDNMKPGYVCESDVAAKIYLSASEAVNKTYNNLFNNKTRYSGPSVLGFDNENITKELLSDVLFCPFKITVDKLSILIINLGNSNGDMSGYQSSFIYKYQDKQSLFIQKVERKYCYIEVFQNKEKVAYYHDASPTDVWKKTGILKNYNGSILFGIEHPVTINVLKNYVESPICSVNEWGDIEVMSQAFEKHLKRKISVVGLNWHKFFIEWKEQESNIIELMLHLKPLYPLDHEFTDRELRAWRKMMKNVGCTNITPYKKQELKVIFFELNEFIFTEKI
;
A
#
# COMPACT_ATOMS: atom_id res chain seq x y z
N MET A 1 -29.30 21.56 9.53
CA MET A 1 -28.85 21.54 10.94
C MET A 1 -27.36 21.31 10.93
N PHE A 2 -26.55 22.33 11.21
CA PHE A 2 -25.09 22.25 11.13
C PHE A 2 -24.59 21.20 12.14
N SER A 3 -24.04 20.08 11.67
CA SER A 3 -23.41 19.11 12.58
C SER A 3 -22.21 19.79 13.22
N LYS A 4 -22.26 20.02 14.53
CA LYS A 4 -21.05 20.34 15.30
C LYS A 4 -20.00 19.31 14.92
N LYS A 5 -18.88 19.76 14.33
CA LYS A 5 -17.71 18.92 14.08
C LYS A 5 -17.35 18.29 15.42
N GLN A 6 -17.56 16.98 15.56
CA GLN A 6 -17.20 16.26 16.76
C GLN A 6 -15.70 16.44 16.98
N ALA A 7 -15.31 16.85 18.19
CA ALA A 7 -13.90 16.92 18.55
C ALA A 7 -13.37 15.48 18.61
N ILE A 8 -12.61 15.10 17.59
CA ILE A 8 -12.00 13.78 17.45
C ILE A 8 -10.49 13.94 17.36
N GLN A 9 -9.77 13.10 18.11
CA GLN A 9 -8.32 13.17 18.23
C GLN A 9 -7.76 11.75 18.17
N LEU A 10 -6.75 11.54 17.32
CA LEU A 10 -5.93 10.34 17.34
C LEU A 10 -4.97 10.44 18.53
N LEU A 11 -5.11 9.55 19.51
CA LEU A 11 -4.23 9.50 20.69
C LEU A 11 -3.02 8.60 20.44
N ALA A 12 -3.19 7.55 19.65
CA ALA A 12 -2.12 6.66 19.21
C ALA A 12 -2.46 6.10 17.83
N THR A 13 -1.51 6.21 16.90
CA THR A 13 -1.61 5.69 15.53
C THR A 13 -1.78 4.16 15.52
N GLY A 14 -1.11 3.47 16.45
CA GLY A 14 -1.09 2.01 16.51
C GLY A 14 -0.13 1.37 15.50
N ASN A 15 -0.08 0.04 15.52
CA ASN A 15 0.90 -0.75 14.78
C ASN A 15 0.32 -1.33 13.49
N LEU A 16 1.03 -1.12 12.38
CA LEU A 16 0.81 -1.84 11.13
C LEU A 16 1.52 -3.21 11.20
N VAL A 17 0.81 -4.23 11.69
CA VAL A 17 1.37 -5.59 11.85
C VAL A 17 1.29 -6.36 10.52
N PRO A 18 2.42 -6.81 9.92
CA PRO A 18 2.40 -7.43 8.60
C PRO A 18 1.51 -8.68 8.50
N THR A 19 1.51 -9.53 9.53
CA THR A 19 0.70 -10.76 9.56
C THR A 19 -0.80 -10.51 9.61
N LEU A 20 -1.23 -9.35 10.13
CA LEU A 20 -2.64 -8.95 10.17
C LEU A 20 -3.05 -8.23 8.89
N HIS A 21 -2.25 -7.25 8.46
CA HIS A 21 -2.60 -6.35 7.38
C HIS A 21 -2.28 -6.91 5.99
N TYR A 22 -1.32 -7.84 5.87
CA TYR A 22 -0.95 -8.44 4.58
C TYR A 22 -1.00 -9.97 4.60
N GLY A 23 -1.45 -10.57 5.71
CA GLY A 23 -1.64 -12.01 5.84
C GLY A 23 -2.96 -12.54 5.27
N ILE A 24 -3.31 -13.76 5.66
CA ILE A 24 -4.49 -14.51 5.19
C ILE A 24 -5.78 -13.70 5.41
N TYR A 25 -5.94 -13.08 6.57
CA TYR A 25 -7.16 -12.37 6.96
C TYR A 25 -7.10 -10.86 6.74
N ALA A 26 -6.20 -10.39 5.88
CA ALA A 26 -6.04 -8.96 5.55
C ALA A 26 -7.37 -8.28 5.20
N ILE A 27 -8.32 -8.99 4.57
CA ILE A 27 -9.65 -8.47 4.23
C ILE A 27 -10.41 -7.85 5.41
N ASN A 28 -10.10 -8.24 6.64
CA ASN A 28 -10.73 -7.72 7.86
C ASN A 28 -9.99 -6.53 8.49
N TRP A 29 -8.75 -6.27 8.08
CA TRP A 29 -7.83 -5.29 8.70
C TRP A 29 -7.68 -4.01 7.88
N TRP A 30 -8.44 -3.87 6.78
CA TRP A 30 -8.51 -2.66 5.98
C TRP A 30 -9.95 -2.22 5.83
N MET A 31 -10.19 -0.92 5.95
CA MET A 31 -11.48 -0.33 5.68
C MET A 31 -11.47 0.48 4.40
N PHE A 32 -12.49 0.25 3.59
CA PHE A 32 -12.69 0.91 2.31
C PHE A 32 -13.82 1.92 2.46
N ILE A 33 -13.50 3.21 2.28
CA ILE A 33 -14.44 4.32 2.44
C ILE A 33 -14.55 5.07 1.12
N ASP A 34 -15.77 5.26 0.64
CA ASP A 34 -16.00 6.06 -0.57
C ASP A 34 -15.92 7.54 -0.21
N ARG A 35 -14.94 8.26 -0.78
CA ARG A 35 -14.92 9.72 -0.75
C ARG A 35 -15.61 10.26 -1.99
N LYS A 36 -16.62 11.11 -1.78
CA LYS A 36 -17.23 11.89 -2.85
C LYS A 36 -16.33 13.09 -3.14
N MET A 37 -15.56 13.01 -4.21
CA MET A 37 -14.91 14.19 -4.79
C MET A 37 -15.78 14.72 -5.94
N PRO A 38 -15.67 16.01 -6.31
CA PRO A 38 -16.26 16.50 -7.56
C PRO A 38 -15.72 15.64 -8.71
N ASN A 39 -16.63 15.03 -9.48
CA ASN A 39 -16.39 14.25 -10.70
C ASN A 39 -15.75 12.85 -10.59
N GLU A 40 -15.31 12.39 -9.41
CA GLU A 40 -14.82 11.01 -9.23
C GLU A 40 -15.21 10.39 -7.88
N LYS A 41 -15.60 9.10 -7.91
CA LYS A 41 -15.68 8.26 -6.70
C LYS A 41 -14.31 7.65 -6.46
N LYS A 42 -13.56 8.20 -5.51
CA LYS A 42 -12.29 7.60 -5.06
C LYS A 42 -12.54 6.80 -3.79
N GLN A 43 -12.34 5.49 -3.86
CA GLN A 43 -12.37 4.64 -2.68
C GLN A 43 -11.02 4.75 -1.95
N MET A 44 -11.07 5.16 -0.69
CA MET A 44 -9.92 5.26 0.19
C MET A 44 -9.78 3.97 0.99
N CYS A 45 -8.57 3.42 1.04
CA CYS A 45 -8.22 2.27 1.86
C CYS A 45 -7.48 2.76 3.10
N ILE A 46 -7.95 2.37 4.29
CA ILE A 46 -7.41 2.84 5.58
C ILE A 46 -7.11 1.62 6.46
N PRO A 47 -5.89 1.49 7.02
CA PRO A 47 -5.55 0.36 7.87
C PRO A 47 -6.24 0.46 9.24
N LEU A 48 -6.74 -0.67 9.74
CA LEU A 48 -7.24 -0.81 11.10
C LEU A 48 -6.10 -1.22 12.03
N ARG A 49 -5.24 -0.27 12.40
CA ARG A 49 -3.99 -0.56 13.11
C ARG A 49 -4.21 -1.15 14.50
N LEU A 50 -3.39 -2.14 14.87
CA LEU A 50 -3.46 -2.77 16.18
C LEU A 50 -3.05 -1.77 17.27
N ASN A 51 -3.82 -1.65 18.35
CA ASN A 51 -3.64 -0.65 19.41
C ASN A 51 -3.83 0.81 18.96
N MET A 52 -4.44 1.06 17.80
CA MET A 52 -4.90 2.40 17.44
C MET A 52 -5.88 2.91 18.50
N ARG A 53 -5.70 4.14 18.98
CA ARG A 53 -6.56 4.77 19.99
C ARG A 53 -7.08 6.11 19.49
N VAL A 54 -8.39 6.26 19.49
CA VAL A 54 -9.08 7.50 19.09
C VAL A 54 -9.94 7.99 20.24
N GLN A 55 -9.79 9.27 20.57
CA GLN A 55 -10.65 9.96 21.51
C GLN A 55 -11.70 10.76 20.77
N LEU A 56 -12.94 10.66 21.21
CA LEU A 56 -14.05 11.49 20.75
C LEU A 56 -14.86 12.00 21.93
N GLU A 57 -15.42 13.21 21.80
CA GLU A 57 -16.31 13.77 22.81
C GLU A 57 -17.78 13.61 22.39
N LEU A 58 -18.56 12.90 23.21
CA LEU A 58 -19.99 12.70 23.03
C LEU A 58 -20.71 13.13 24.30
N ASN A 59 -21.72 14.00 24.18
CA ASN A 59 -22.46 14.55 25.33
C ASN A 59 -21.54 15.11 26.43
N LYS A 60 -20.52 15.89 26.04
CA LYS A 60 -19.49 16.47 26.94
C LYS A 60 -18.66 15.43 27.73
N THR A 61 -18.71 14.17 27.32
CA THR A 61 -17.97 13.07 27.94
C THR A 61 -17.00 12.49 26.92
N LYS A 62 -15.77 12.24 27.36
CA LYS A 62 -14.73 11.66 26.52
C LYS A 62 -14.90 10.15 26.44
N PHE A 63 -14.87 9.63 25.22
CA PHE A 63 -14.83 8.23 24.89
C PHE A 63 -13.49 7.96 24.23
N ILE A 64 -12.83 6.87 24.63
CA ILE A 64 -11.63 6.39 23.94
C ILE A 64 -11.96 5.03 23.36
N VAL A 65 -11.76 4.90 22.05
CA VAL A 65 -11.93 3.64 21.33
C VAL A 65 -10.56 3.12 20.97
N ARG A 66 -10.28 1.88 21.35
CA ARG A 66 -9.05 1.16 21.05
C ARG A 66 -9.33 -0.03 20.14
N ILE A 67 -8.58 -0.13 19.05
CA ILE A 67 -8.57 -1.34 18.21
C ILE A 67 -7.64 -2.36 18.86
N VAL A 68 -8.15 -3.57 19.08
CA VAL A 68 -7.42 -4.70 19.63
C VAL A 68 -7.49 -5.87 18.66
N SER A 69 -6.64 -6.87 18.88
CA SER A 69 -6.83 -8.16 18.23
C SER A 69 -7.94 -8.89 18.95
N ALA A 70 -8.97 -9.36 18.23
CA ALA A 70 -9.88 -10.35 18.81
C ALA A 70 -9.11 -11.63 19.16
N GLU A 71 -9.67 -12.50 19.99
CA GLU A 71 -9.01 -13.71 20.53
C GLU A 71 -8.35 -14.61 19.46
N ASP A 72 -8.75 -14.48 18.20
CA ASP A 72 -8.26 -15.31 17.09
C ASP A 72 -7.34 -14.60 16.09
N ASN A 73 -7.00 -13.33 16.31
CA ASN A 73 -6.19 -12.51 15.39
C ASN A 73 -6.71 -12.43 13.94
N MET A 74 -7.93 -12.90 13.65
CA MET A 74 -8.48 -12.85 12.29
C MET A 74 -9.14 -11.52 11.98
N LYS A 75 -9.69 -10.89 13.02
CA LYS A 75 -10.52 -9.70 12.91
C LYS A 75 -10.12 -8.69 13.99
N PRO A 76 -10.24 -7.39 13.69
CA PRO A 76 -10.13 -6.38 14.71
C PRO A 76 -11.28 -6.51 15.72
N GLY A 77 -10.93 -6.46 16.99
CA GLY A 77 -11.84 -6.20 18.10
C GLY A 77 -11.81 -4.73 18.48
N TYR A 78 -12.87 -4.24 19.11
CA TYR A 78 -12.98 -2.84 19.50
C TYR A 78 -13.36 -2.73 20.96
N VAL A 79 -12.57 -1.98 21.72
CA VAL A 79 -12.84 -1.71 23.14
C VAL A 79 -13.13 -0.22 23.28
N CYS A 80 -14.22 0.12 23.96
CA CYS A 80 -14.39 1.47 24.48
C CYS A 80 -13.84 1.49 25.91
N GLU A 81 -12.80 2.29 26.17
CA GLU A 81 -12.13 2.30 27.49
C GLU A 81 -13.01 2.88 28.59
N SER A 82 -14.05 3.64 28.22
CA SER A 82 -15.09 4.10 29.15
C SER A 82 -16.13 3.02 29.48
N ASP A 83 -16.04 1.83 28.86
CA ASP A 83 -16.89 0.69 29.20
C ASP A 83 -16.39 0.01 30.47
N VAL A 84 -17.21 0.07 31.53
CA VAL A 84 -16.94 -0.57 32.82
C VAL A 84 -16.76 -2.08 32.68
N ALA A 85 -17.42 -2.71 31.70
CA ALA A 85 -17.32 -4.15 31.48
C ALA A 85 -16.07 -4.55 30.67
N ALA A 86 -15.30 -3.58 30.16
CA ALA A 86 -14.11 -3.80 29.32
C ALA A 86 -14.32 -4.81 28.17
N LYS A 87 -15.53 -4.85 27.60
CA LYS A 87 -15.91 -5.83 26.59
C LYS A 87 -15.23 -5.54 25.27
N ILE A 88 -14.89 -6.61 24.54
CA ILE A 88 -14.46 -6.54 23.15
C ILE A 88 -15.70 -6.65 22.27
N TYR A 89 -15.89 -5.67 21.41
CA TYR A 89 -16.99 -5.59 20.45
C TYR A 89 -16.53 -5.88 19.02
N LEU A 90 -17.48 -6.23 18.14
CA LEU A 90 -17.20 -6.59 16.75
C LEU A 90 -17.02 -5.36 15.84
N SER A 91 -17.41 -4.17 16.31
CA SER A 91 -17.23 -2.92 15.57
C SER A 91 -17.05 -1.72 16.49
N ALA A 92 -16.39 -0.67 16.00
CA ALA A 92 -16.26 0.60 16.72
C ALA A 92 -17.63 1.25 17.01
N SER A 93 -18.58 1.14 16.08
CA SER A 93 -19.97 1.56 16.29
C SER A 93 -20.59 0.87 17.49
N GLU A 94 -20.47 -0.45 17.56
CA GLU A 94 -21.07 -1.22 18.65
C GLU A 94 -20.43 -0.85 19.99
N ALA A 95 -19.09 -0.75 20.03
CA ALA A 95 -18.36 -0.36 21.23
C ALA A 95 -18.85 0.98 21.78
N VAL A 96 -18.91 2.02 20.95
CA VAL A 96 -19.36 3.34 21.39
C VAL A 96 -20.84 3.37 21.72
N ASN A 97 -21.70 2.79 20.88
CA ASN A 97 -23.15 2.90 21.08
C ASN A 97 -23.61 2.16 22.33
N LYS A 98 -23.03 0.99 22.64
CA LYS A 98 -23.35 0.26 23.88
C LYS A 98 -22.85 1.01 25.11
N THR A 99 -21.60 1.49 25.10
CA THR A 99 -21.08 2.28 26.23
C THR A 99 -21.87 3.57 26.43
N TYR A 100 -22.19 4.29 25.35
CA TYR A 100 -23.00 5.51 25.41
C TYR A 100 -24.40 5.26 25.97
N ASN A 101 -25.08 4.19 25.53
CA ASN A 101 -26.39 3.81 26.05
C ASN A 101 -26.31 3.42 27.54
N ASN A 102 -25.26 2.73 27.97
CA ASN A 102 -25.08 2.36 29.38
C ASN A 102 -24.83 3.59 30.28
N LEU A 103 -24.10 4.60 29.80
CA LEU A 103 -23.80 5.81 30.57
C LEU A 103 -24.96 6.80 30.63
N PHE A 104 -25.76 6.92 29.56
CA PHE A 104 -26.77 7.98 29.44
C PHE A 104 -28.21 7.48 29.26
N ASN A 105 -28.43 6.15 29.23
CA ASN A 105 -29.71 5.54 28.90
C ASN A 105 -30.32 6.08 27.59
N ASN A 106 -29.48 6.28 26.57
CA ASN A 106 -29.82 6.91 25.30
C ASN A 106 -29.38 6.05 24.11
N LYS A 107 -30.29 5.86 23.15
CA LYS A 107 -30.12 4.98 21.98
C LYS A 107 -29.58 5.69 20.73
N THR A 108 -29.01 6.89 20.87
CA THR A 108 -28.31 7.57 19.77
C THR A 108 -27.26 6.65 19.16
N ARG A 109 -27.19 6.62 17.83
CA ARG A 109 -26.27 5.75 17.10
C ARG A 109 -25.18 6.57 16.40
N TYR A 110 -23.95 6.13 16.60
CA TYR A 110 -22.75 6.66 15.98
C TYR A 110 -22.15 5.64 15.00
N SER A 111 -21.66 6.15 13.88
CA SER A 111 -21.05 5.40 12.79
C SER A 111 -19.60 5.05 13.11
N GLY A 112 -19.17 3.83 12.81
CA GLY A 112 -17.84 3.32 13.13
C GLY A 112 -16.73 4.12 12.46
N PRO A 113 -16.79 4.37 11.14
CA PRO A 113 -15.84 5.24 10.47
C PRO A 113 -15.71 6.63 11.11
N SER A 114 -16.83 7.26 11.46
CA SER A 114 -16.83 8.58 12.10
C SER A 114 -16.27 8.53 13.52
N VAL A 115 -16.60 7.49 14.28
CA VAL A 115 -16.05 7.23 15.63
C VAL A 115 -14.54 7.02 15.61
N LEU A 116 -14.01 6.39 14.55
CA LEU A 116 -12.57 6.17 14.35
C LEU A 116 -11.87 7.37 13.69
N GLY A 117 -12.61 8.43 13.36
CA GLY A 117 -12.05 9.67 12.83
C GLY A 117 -11.64 9.58 11.37
N PHE A 118 -12.18 8.64 10.60
CA PHE A 118 -11.80 8.50 9.18
C PHE A 118 -12.42 9.55 8.25
N ASP A 119 -13.36 10.33 8.76
CA ASP A 119 -13.85 11.56 8.13
C ASP A 119 -12.86 12.73 8.30
N ASN A 120 -11.86 12.60 9.19
CA ASN A 120 -10.85 13.62 9.45
C ASN A 120 -9.60 13.37 8.61
N GLU A 121 -9.32 14.27 7.67
CA GLU A 121 -8.19 14.13 6.75
C GLU A 121 -6.84 14.01 7.44
N ASN A 122 -6.61 14.76 8.52
CA ASN A 122 -5.34 14.74 9.25
C ASN A 122 -5.10 13.36 9.88
N ILE A 123 -6.13 12.79 10.52
CA ILE A 123 -6.07 11.44 11.09
C ILE A 123 -5.79 10.43 9.98
N THR A 124 -6.51 10.52 8.84
CA THR A 124 -6.30 9.57 7.75
C THR A 124 -4.92 9.69 7.08
N LYS A 125 -4.37 10.90 6.98
CA LYS A 125 -3.00 11.13 6.47
C LYS A 125 -1.97 10.51 7.41
N GLU A 126 -2.13 10.70 8.72
CA GLU A 126 -1.23 10.12 9.71
C GLU A 126 -1.24 8.58 9.68
N LEU A 127 -2.43 7.98 9.61
CA LEU A 127 -2.60 6.52 9.54
C LEU A 127 -2.05 5.89 8.24
N LEU A 128 -1.78 6.68 7.22
CA LEU A 128 -1.26 6.24 5.93
C LEU A 128 0.23 6.59 5.73
N SER A 129 0.83 7.39 6.61
CA SER A 129 2.16 7.98 6.41
C SER A 129 3.29 6.96 6.21
N ASP A 130 3.22 5.82 6.90
CA ASP A 130 4.17 4.69 6.87
C ASP A 130 3.62 3.46 6.12
N VAL A 131 2.53 3.60 5.35
CA VAL A 131 1.94 2.51 4.57
C VAL A 131 2.56 2.44 3.18
N LEU A 132 3.45 1.47 2.96
CA LEU A 132 4.13 1.27 1.68
C LEU A 132 3.20 0.81 0.55
N PHE A 133 2.19 0.01 0.89
CA PHE A 133 1.22 -0.50 -0.07
C PHE A 133 -0.16 -0.58 0.57
N CYS A 134 -1.14 0.03 -0.08
CA CYS A 134 -2.55 -0.09 0.28
C CYS A 134 -3.19 -1.18 -0.58
N PRO A 135 -3.75 -2.25 0.02
CA PRO A 135 -4.60 -3.18 -0.69
C PRO A 135 -5.78 -2.48 -1.36
N PHE A 136 -6.22 -3.01 -2.49
CA PHE A 136 -7.36 -2.46 -3.22
C PHE A 136 -8.32 -3.55 -3.67
N LYS A 137 -9.59 -3.19 -3.80
CA LYS A 137 -10.64 -4.10 -4.27
C LYS A 137 -10.85 -3.90 -5.76
N ILE A 138 -11.01 -5.02 -6.45
CA ILE A 138 -11.52 -5.09 -7.81
C ILE A 138 -12.82 -5.90 -7.80
N THR A 139 -13.64 -5.68 -8.82
CA THR A 139 -14.89 -6.41 -9.00
C THR A 139 -14.82 -7.20 -10.30
N VAL A 140 -15.02 -8.51 -10.20
CA VAL A 140 -15.16 -9.42 -11.33
C VAL A 140 -16.55 -10.01 -11.24
N ASP A 141 -17.47 -9.55 -12.08
CA ASP A 141 -18.90 -9.82 -11.99
C ASP A 141 -19.47 -9.57 -10.58
N LYS A 142 -19.72 -10.65 -9.82
CA LYS A 142 -20.26 -10.62 -8.45
C LYS A 142 -19.19 -10.85 -7.39
N LEU A 143 -17.95 -11.12 -7.79
CA LEU A 143 -16.82 -11.38 -6.89
C LEU A 143 -16.12 -10.05 -6.56
N SER A 144 -15.98 -9.77 -5.27
CA SER A 144 -15.11 -8.70 -4.77
C SER A 144 -13.78 -9.31 -4.38
N ILE A 145 -12.75 -9.03 -5.18
CA ILE A 145 -11.41 -9.56 -4.99
C ILE A 145 -10.53 -8.47 -4.39
N LEU A 146 -9.90 -8.77 -3.26
CA LEU A 146 -8.92 -7.93 -2.60
C LEU A 146 -7.52 -8.29 -3.09
N ILE A 147 -6.82 -7.32 -3.68
CA ILE A 147 -5.40 -7.46 -4.03
C ILE A 147 -4.57 -7.02 -2.83
N ILE A 148 -3.81 -7.94 -2.25
CA ILE A 148 -3.07 -7.75 -0.99
C ILE A 148 -1.59 -7.48 -1.26
N ASN A 149 -1.02 -8.10 -2.28
CA ASN A 149 0.36 -7.91 -2.70
C ASN A 149 0.47 -8.08 -4.22
N LEU A 150 1.32 -7.26 -4.86
CA LEU A 150 1.56 -7.30 -6.29
C LEU A 150 2.74 -8.22 -6.68
N GLY A 151 3.54 -8.66 -5.71
CA GLY A 151 4.72 -9.47 -5.96
C GLY A 151 5.86 -8.67 -6.61
N ASN A 152 6.89 -9.40 -7.04
CA ASN A 152 8.10 -8.81 -7.59
C ASN A 152 7.87 -8.17 -8.96
N SER A 153 8.45 -6.98 -9.14
CA SER A 153 8.39 -6.19 -10.39
C SER A 153 9.20 -6.79 -11.56
N ASN A 154 9.95 -7.87 -11.32
CA ASN A 154 10.80 -8.53 -12.33
C ASN A 154 10.01 -9.40 -13.34
N GLY A 155 8.68 -9.35 -13.29
CA GLY A 155 7.79 -9.99 -14.26
C GLY A 155 7.37 -11.43 -13.92
N ASP A 156 7.93 -12.04 -12.87
CA ASP A 156 7.49 -13.36 -12.38
C ASP A 156 6.31 -13.28 -11.40
N MET A 157 5.93 -12.07 -10.96
CA MET A 157 4.85 -11.82 -9.99
C MET A 157 5.01 -12.62 -8.70
N SER A 158 6.23 -13.10 -8.40
CA SER A 158 6.47 -13.91 -7.21
C SER A 158 6.22 -13.07 -5.97
N GLY A 159 5.36 -13.55 -5.07
CA GLY A 159 4.84 -12.81 -3.92
C GLY A 159 3.48 -12.15 -4.17
N TYR A 160 2.90 -12.27 -5.36
CA TYR A 160 1.54 -11.78 -5.62
C TYR A 160 0.55 -12.51 -4.71
N GLN A 161 -0.39 -11.75 -4.14
CA GLN A 161 -1.43 -12.31 -3.28
C GLN A 161 -2.75 -11.58 -3.49
N SER A 162 -3.83 -12.33 -3.68
CA SER A 162 -5.19 -11.81 -3.66
C SER A 162 -6.12 -12.73 -2.86
N SER A 163 -7.28 -12.21 -2.47
CA SER A 163 -8.27 -12.98 -1.73
C SER A 163 -9.69 -12.56 -2.04
N PHE A 164 -10.63 -13.48 -1.87
CA PHE A 164 -12.06 -13.16 -1.94
C PHE A 164 -12.88 -14.19 -1.17
N ILE A 165 -14.13 -13.84 -0.89
CA ILE A 165 -15.08 -14.72 -0.21
C ILE A 165 -16.04 -15.31 -1.25
N TYR A 166 -16.15 -16.64 -1.26
CA TYR A 166 -17.09 -17.36 -2.12
C TYR A 166 -17.55 -18.66 -1.46
N LYS A 167 -18.61 -19.28 -1.99
CA LYS A 167 -19.11 -20.57 -1.50
C LYS A 167 -18.21 -21.71 -1.96
N TYR A 168 -17.78 -22.56 -1.04
CA TYR A 168 -17.08 -23.81 -1.31
C TYR A 168 -17.74 -24.91 -0.47
N GLN A 169 -18.19 -26.00 -1.11
CA GLN A 169 -18.96 -27.05 -0.45
C GLN A 169 -20.13 -26.47 0.39
N ASP A 170 -20.89 -25.56 -0.23
CA ASP A 170 -22.04 -24.84 0.33
C ASP A 170 -21.79 -23.93 1.54
N LYS A 171 -20.53 -23.78 1.97
CA LYS A 171 -20.13 -22.89 3.08
C LYS A 171 -19.39 -21.66 2.56
N GLN A 172 -19.64 -20.50 3.16
CA GLN A 172 -18.83 -19.30 2.89
C GLN A 172 -17.38 -19.60 3.29
N SER A 173 -16.47 -19.39 2.35
CA SER A 173 -15.06 -19.72 2.48
C SER A 173 -14.22 -18.56 1.98
N LEU A 174 -13.06 -18.37 2.62
CA LEU A 174 -12.05 -17.42 2.19
C LEU A 174 -11.09 -18.12 1.24
N PHE A 175 -11.01 -17.64 0.01
CA PHE A 175 -10.03 -18.06 -0.98
C PHE A 175 -8.83 -17.13 -0.91
N ILE A 176 -7.64 -17.72 -0.75
CA ILE A 176 -6.36 -17.01 -0.89
C ILE A 176 -5.68 -17.53 -2.14
N GLN A 177 -5.29 -16.61 -3.02
CA GLN A 177 -4.61 -16.88 -4.27
C GLN A 177 -3.19 -16.31 -4.17
N LYS A 178 -2.18 -17.13 -4.47
CA LYS A 178 -0.77 -16.71 -4.40
C LYS A 178 -0.03 -17.09 -5.68
N VAL A 179 0.96 -16.28 -6.05
CA VAL A 179 1.96 -16.65 -7.05
C VAL A 179 3.30 -16.69 -6.35
N GLU A 180 3.96 -17.84 -6.33
CA GLU A 180 5.32 -17.98 -5.80
C GLU A 180 6.18 -18.68 -6.84
N ARG A 181 7.21 -17.96 -7.31
CA ARG A 181 8.12 -18.39 -8.37
C ARG A 181 7.36 -18.75 -9.65
N LYS A 182 7.25 -20.06 -9.95
CA LYS A 182 6.64 -20.59 -11.18
C LYS A 182 5.29 -21.26 -10.93
N TYR A 183 4.76 -21.17 -9.71
CA TYR A 183 3.53 -21.84 -9.33
C TYR A 183 2.50 -20.86 -8.79
N CYS A 184 1.25 -21.17 -9.08
CA CYS A 184 0.07 -20.51 -8.57
C CYS A 184 -0.60 -21.43 -7.55
N TYR A 185 -1.07 -20.85 -6.46
CA TYR A 185 -1.65 -21.57 -5.34
C TYR A 185 -3.04 -21.02 -5.03
N ILE A 186 -3.94 -21.92 -4.64
CA ILE A 186 -5.24 -21.57 -4.06
C ILE A 186 -5.36 -22.29 -2.73
N GLU A 187 -5.56 -21.52 -1.67
CA GLU A 187 -5.85 -22.01 -0.32
C GLU A 187 -7.27 -21.62 0.06
N VAL A 188 -8.06 -22.58 0.55
CA VAL A 188 -9.46 -22.34 0.95
C VAL A 188 -9.56 -22.50 2.45
N PHE A 189 -10.08 -21.48 3.13
CA PHE A 189 -10.25 -21.46 4.58
C PHE A 189 -11.72 -21.39 4.98
N GLN A 190 -12.10 -22.24 5.93
CA GLN A 190 -13.39 -22.24 6.62
C GLN A 190 -13.14 -22.30 8.13
N ASN A 191 -13.78 -21.43 8.91
CA ASN A 191 -13.66 -21.44 10.38
C ASN A 191 -12.22 -21.54 10.90
N LYS A 192 -11.27 -20.83 10.27
CA LYS A 192 -9.81 -20.81 10.56
C LYS A 192 -9.00 -21.98 10.01
N GLU A 193 -9.64 -23.05 9.57
CA GLU A 193 -8.96 -24.22 9.07
C GLU A 193 -8.82 -24.16 7.56
N LYS A 194 -7.64 -24.57 7.07
CA LYS A 194 -7.41 -24.76 5.65
C LYS A 194 -8.11 -26.06 5.25
N VAL A 195 -9.21 -25.95 4.52
CA VAL A 195 -10.03 -27.08 4.08
C VAL A 195 -9.65 -27.61 2.70
N ALA A 196 -8.98 -26.80 1.89
CA ALA A 196 -8.47 -27.22 0.60
C ALA A 196 -7.21 -26.45 0.20
N TYR A 197 -6.39 -27.10 -0.61
CA TYR A 197 -5.14 -26.57 -1.14
C TYR A 197 -4.93 -27.10 -2.56
N TYR A 198 -4.66 -26.20 -3.49
CA TYR A 198 -4.39 -26.50 -4.88
C TYR A 198 -3.16 -25.75 -5.35
N HIS A 199 -2.36 -26.36 -6.22
CA HIS A 199 -1.27 -25.68 -6.90
C HIS A 199 -1.15 -26.15 -8.35
N ASP A 200 -0.70 -25.26 -9.23
CA ASP A 200 -0.38 -25.55 -10.63
C ASP A 200 0.59 -24.50 -11.20
N ALA A 201 1.06 -24.67 -12.44
CA ALA A 201 1.97 -23.76 -13.11
C ALA A 201 1.33 -22.43 -13.52
N SER A 202 0.00 -22.37 -13.66
CA SER A 202 -0.72 -21.17 -14.10
C SER A 202 -1.98 -20.89 -13.26
N PRO A 203 -2.45 -19.63 -13.20
CA PRO A 203 -3.71 -19.29 -12.54
C PRO A 203 -4.91 -20.08 -13.08
N THR A 204 -4.94 -20.30 -14.39
CA THR A 204 -6.04 -21.02 -15.05
C THR A 204 -6.04 -22.51 -14.69
N ASP A 205 -4.88 -23.15 -14.67
CA ASP A 205 -4.81 -24.59 -14.42
C ASP A 205 -5.07 -24.91 -12.93
N VAL A 206 -4.61 -24.06 -12.01
CA VAL A 206 -4.94 -24.22 -10.59
C VAL A 206 -6.43 -24.03 -10.34
N TRP A 207 -7.10 -23.10 -11.04
CA TRP A 207 -8.55 -22.93 -10.92
C TRP A 207 -9.35 -24.10 -11.49
N LYS A 208 -8.92 -24.70 -12.61
CA LYS A 208 -9.56 -25.92 -13.14
C LYS A 208 -9.59 -27.05 -12.10
N LYS A 209 -8.51 -27.22 -11.32
CA LYS A 209 -8.40 -28.24 -10.26
C LYS A 209 -9.42 -28.06 -9.13
N THR A 210 -9.88 -26.83 -8.87
CA THR A 210 -10.89 -26.58 -7.83
C THR A 210 -12.26 -27.16 -8.17
N GLY A 211 -12.55 -27.36 -9.47
CA GLY A 211 -13.84 -27.86 -9.94
C GLY A 211 -15.00 -26.86 -9.83
N ILE A 212 -14.76 -25.62 -9.41
CA ILE A 212 -15.76 -24.55 -9.29
C ILE A 212 -15.34 -23.33 -10.13
N LEU A 213 -16.26 -22.36 -10.31
CA LEU A 213 -16.00 -21.13 -11.07
C LEU A 213 -15.41 -21.40 -12.47
N LYS A 214 -15.74 -22.55 -13.09
CA LYS A 214 -15.16 -23.03 -14.35
C LYS A 214 -15.38 -22.11 -15.55
N ASN A 215 -16.35 -21.20 -15.45
CA ASN A 215 -16.66 -20.24 -16.50
C ASN A 215 -15.68 -19.06 -16.56
N TYR A 216 -14.79 -18.93 -15.56
CA TYR A 216 -13.81 -17.86 -15.51
C TYR A 216 -12.43 -18.35 -15.93
N ASN A 217 -11.69 -17.48 -16.63
CA ASN A 217 -10.24 -17.63 -16.76
C ASN A 217 -9.60 -17.39 -15.38
N GLY A 218 -8.65 -18.25 -14.99
CA GLY A 218 -8.03 -18.15 -13.66
C GLY A 218 -7.25 -16.86 -13.47
N SER A 219 -6.68 -16.26 -14.52
CA SER A 219 -6.00 -14.96 -14.45
C SER A 219 -6.95 -13.82 -14.08
N ILE A 220 -8.21 -13.92 -14.52
CA ILE A 220 -9.27 -12.97 -14.15
C ILE A 220 -9.64 -13.17 -12.67
N LEU A 221 -9.78 -14.41 -12.21
CA LEU A 221 -10.07 -14.71 -10.79
C LEU A 221 -8.92 -14.31 -9.85
N PHE A 222 -7.67 -14.44 -10.30
CA PHE A 222 -6.53 -13.93 -9.56
C PHE A 222 -6.56 -12.40 -9.48
N GLY A 223 -7.16 -11.74 -10.48
CA GLY A 223 -7.25 -10.29 -10.56
C GLY A 223 -6.07 -9.62 -11.26
N ILE A 224 -5.16 -10.40 -11.84
CA ILE A 224 -3.91 -9.92 -12.46
C ILE A 224 -4.20 -9.15 -13.75
N GLU A 225 -5.14 -9.64 -14.54
CA GLU A 225 -5.53 -9.03 -15.83
C GLU A 225 -6.54 -7.88 -15.68
N HIS A 226 -6.96 -7.57 -14.45
CA HIS A 226 -7.93 -6.50 -14.22
C HIS A 226 -7.31 -5.13 -14.52
N PRO A 227 -8.00 -4.21 -15.24
CA PRO A 227 -7.42 -2.92 -15.64
C PRO A 227 -6.86 -2.10 -14.48
N VAL A 228 -7.54 -2.10 -13.32
CA VAL A 228 -7.06 -1.43 -12.10
C VAL A 228 -5.74 -2.05 -11.63
N THR A 229 -5.65 -3.38 -11.56
CA THR A 229 -4.43 -4.07 -11.14
C THR A 229 -3.27 -3.80 -12.09
N ILE A 230 -3.52 -3.85 -13.41
CA ILE A 230 -2.52 -3.53 -14.43
C ILE A 230 -2.03 -2.07 -14.27
N ASN A 231 -2.94 -1.13 -14.02
CA ASN A 231 -2.57 0.28 -13.82
C ASN A 231 -1.72 0.46 -12.56
N VAL A 232 -2.10 -0.16 -11.45
CA VAL A 232 -1.30 -0.12 -10.22
C VAL A 232 0.06 -0.79 -10.44
N LEU A 233 0.13 -1.93 -11.14
CA LEU A 233 1.39 -2.60 -11.47
C LEU A 233 2.32 -1.72 -12.30
N LYS A 234 1.80 -1.02 -13.31
CA LYS A 234 2.60 -0.06 -14.10
C LYS A 234 3.20 1.02 -13.21
N ASN A 235 2.40 1.60 -12.33
CA ASN A 235 2.87 2.61 -11.37
C ASN A 235 3.83 2.03 -10.33
N TYR A 236 3.66 0.76 -9.95
CA TYR A 236 4.48 0.07 -8.96
C TYR A 236 5.87 -0.31 -9.53
N VAL A 237 5.94 -0.77 -10.77
CA VAL A 237 7.22 -1.01 -11.49
C VAL A 237 7.99 0.30 -11.72
N GLU A 238 7.27 1.43 -11.76
CA GLU A 238 7.84 2.77 -11.84
C GLU A 238 8.12 3.41 -10.46
N SER A 239 7.78 2.74 -9.36
CA SER A 239 7.99 3.21 -8.00
C SER A 239 9.48 3.15 -7.65
N PRO A 240 10.02 4.17 -6.97
CA PRO A 240 11.43 4.19 -6.63
C PRO A 240 11.77 3.04 -5.65
N ILE A 241 12.89 2.37 -5.93
CA ILE A 241 13.53 1.32 -5.12
C ILE A 241 13.90 1.88 -3.73
N CYS A 242 14.20 3.16 -3.65
CA CYS A 242 14.49 3.85 -2.40
C CYS A 242 14.17 5.35 -2.51
N SER A 243 14.02 5.99 -1.36
CA SER A 243 13.83 7.44 -1.23
C SER A 243 15.15 8.18 -1.05
N VAL A 244 15.13 9.50 -1.20
CA VAL A 244 16.28 10.39 -0.97
C VAL A 244 16.88 10.23 0.44
N ASN A 245 16.04 9.90 1.44
CA ASN A 245 16.47 9.68 2.81
C ASN A 245 17.40 8.46 2.94
N GLU A 246 17.19 7.45 2.11
CA GLU A 246 17.91 6.17 2.13
C GLU A 246 19.18 6.19 1.26
N TRP A 247 19.53 7.32 0.64
CA TRP A 247 20.75 7.41 -0.17
C TRP A 247 22.03 7.15 0.61
N GLY A 248 22.03 7.36 1.93
CA GLY A 248 23.17 7.02 2.79
C GLY A 248 23.38 5.50 2.96
N ASP A 249 22.36 4.69 2.70
CA ASP A 249 22.42 3.24 2.81
C ASP A 249 22.95 2.64 1.50
N ILE A 250 24.21 2.22 1.53
CA ILE A 250 24.87 1.64 0.36
C ILE A 250 24.24 0.31 -0.08
N GLU A 251 23.67 -0.48 0.83
CA GLU A 251 23.07 -1.78 0.50
C GLU A 251 21.78 -1.59 -0.31
N VAL A 252 20.94 -0.64 0.14
CA VAL A 252 19.70 -0.26 -0.57
C VAL A 252 20.04 0.37 -1.94
N MET A 253 20.97 1.32 -1.97
CA MET A 253 21.37 1.98 -3.22
C MET A 253 22.05 1.02 -4.22
N SER A 254 22.75 0.00 -3.72
CA SER A 254 23.37 -1.03 -4.56
C SER A 254 22.35 -1.80 -5.38
N GLN A 255 21.15 -2.08 -4.84
CA GLN A 255 20.08 -2.75 -5.59
C GLN A 255 19.67 -1.94 -6.84
N ALA A 256 19.54 -0.63 -6.69
CA ALA A 256 19.24 0.27 -7.80
C ALA A 256 20.40 0.34 -8.81
N PHE A 257 21.65 0.40 -8.32
CA PHE A 257 22.84 0.37 -9.16
C PHE A 257 22.95 -0.91 -9.99
N GLU A 258 22.76 -2.08 -9.36
CA GLU A 258 22.82 -3.38 -10.05
C GLU A 258 21.77 -3.49 -11.15
N LYS A 259 20.55 -3.02 -10.88
CA LYS A 259 19.43 -3.05 -11.82
C LYS A 259 19.62 -2.10 -13.00
N HIS A 260 20.16 -0.90 -12.77
CA HIS A 260 20.13 0.16 -13.77
C HIS A 260 21.49 0.46 -14.42
N LEU A 261 22.58 0.46 -13.66
CA LEU A 261 23.89 0.99 -14.06
C LEU A 261 24.97 -0.08 -14.27
N LYS A 262 25.04 -1.13 -13.44
CA LYS A 262 26.14 -2.13 -13.40
C LYS A 262 26.55 -2.71 -14.78
N ARG A 263 25.58 -2.94 -15.68
CA ARG A 263 25.83 -3.50 -17.04
C ARG A 263 25.90 -2.46 -18.16
N LYS A 264 25.85 -1.17 -17.82
CA LYS A 264 25.68 -0.09 -18.79
C LYS A 264 26.73 1.02 -18.67
N ILE A 265 27.48 1.05 -17.57
CA ILE A 265 28.65 1.92 -17.40
C ILE A 265 29.89 1.16 -17.86
N SER A 266 30.73 1.80 -18.69
CA SER A 266 32.00 1.22 -19.17
C SER A 266 33.17 1.43 -18.21
N VAL A 267 33.07 2.40 -17.30
CA VAL A 267 34.10 2.76 -16.33
C VAL A 267 34.11 1.81 -15.14
N VAL A 268 35.23 1.10 -14.96
CA VAL A 268 35.47 0.21 -13.83
C VAL A 268 35.78 1.03 -12.57
N GLY A 269 35.12 0.72 -11.46
CA GLY A 269 35.37 1.38 -10.17
C GLY A 269 34.80 2.81 -10.05
N LEU A 270 33.85 3.19 -10.92
CA LEU A 270 33.16 4.48 -10.83
C LEU A 270 32.56 4.68 -9.42
N ASN A 271 32.89 5.79 -8.76
CA ASN A 271 32.33 6.12 -7.45
C ASN A 271 30.91 6.72 -7.59
N TRP A 272 29.99 5.89 -8.09
CA TRP A 272 28.62 6.27 -8.41
C TRP A 272 27.81 6.66 -7.17
N HIS A 273 28.11 6.10 -5.99
CA HIS A 273 27.37 6.38 -4.76
C HIS A 273 27.68 7.76 -4.21
N LYS A 274 28.94 8.19 -4.33
CA LYS A 274 29.41 9.53 -3.95
C LYS A 274 28.59 10.65 -4.61
N PHE A 275 28.16 10.48 -5.86
CA PHE A 275 27.25 11.39 -6.53
C PHE A 275 25.98 11.71 -5.73
N PHE A 276 25.34 10.68 -5.17
CA PHE A 276 24.10 10.81 -4.43
C PHE A 276 24.35 11.46 -3.05
N ILE A 277 25.45 11.10 -2.40
CA ILE A 277 25.85 11.71 -1.13
C ILE A 277 26.17 13.19 -1.30
N GLU A 278 27.01 13.54 -2.28
CA GLU A 278 27.37 14.94 -2.56
C GLU A 278 26.15 15.78 -2.95
N TRP A 279 25.21 15.22 -3.70
CA TRP A 279 23.98 15.94 -4.01
C TRP A 279 23.10 16.14 -2.77
N LYS A 280 22.97 15.13 -1.90
CA LYS A 280 22.22 15.26 -0.65
C LYS A 280 22.79 16.34 0.29
N GLU A 281 24.10 16.58 0.21
CA GLU A 281 24.80 17.60 1.02
C GLU A 281 24.71 19.01 0.44
N GLN A 282 24.20 19.19 -0.78
CA GLN A 282 24.07 20.50 -1.42
C GLN A 282 22.82 21.26 -0.96
N GLU A 283 22.92 22.59 -0.95
CA GLU A 283 21.79 23.47 -0.59
C GLU A 283 20.64 23.44 -1.62
N SER A 284 20.95 23.08 -2.88
CA SER A 284 19.96 23.02 -3.96
C SER A 284 19.38 21.62 -4.13
N ASN A 285 18.06 21.52 -4.08
CA ASN A 285 17.33 20.30 -4.40
C ASN A 285 17.32 20.00 -5.91
N ILE A 286 17.79 20.91 -6.76
CA ILE A 286 17.81 20.75 -8.22
C ILE A 286 19.25 20.70 -8.73
N ILE A 287 19.54 19.74 -9.62
CA ILE A 287 20.83 19.64 -10.33
C ILE A 287 20.66 19.55 -11.84
N GLU A 288 21.69 19.99 -12.55
CA GLU A 288 21.92 19.59 -13.93
C GLU A 288 22.72 18.28 -13.98
N LEU A 289 22.10 17.20 -14.45
CA LEU A 289 22.67 15.85 -14.39
C LEU A 289 24.09 15.76 -14.97
N MET A 290 24.36 16.45 -16.08
CA MET A 290 25.66 16.35 -16.77
C MET A 290 26.79 17.04 -16.01
N LEU A 291 26.51 18.15 -15.33
CA LEU A 291 27.52 18.87 -14.54
C LEU A 291 27.99 18.05 -13.35
N HIS A 292 27.10 17.27 -12.75
CA HIS A 292 27.41 16.44 -11.58
C HIS A 292 27.93 15.05 -11.96
N LEU A 293 27.61 14.52 -13.15
CA LEU A 293 28.19 13.27 -13.63
C LEU A 293 29.62 13.43 -14.14
N LYS A 294 29.94 14.50 -14.88
CA LYS A 294 31.27 14.68 -15.49
C LYS A 294 32.45 14.51 -14.51
N PRO A 295 32.43 15.06 -13.28
CA PRO A 295 33.53 14.91 -12.32
C PRO A 295 33.79 13.47 -11.88
N LEU A 296 32.83 12.55 -12.04
CA LEU A 296 32.98 11.15 -11.67
C LEU A 296 33.71 10.33 -12.74
N TYR A 297 33.74 10.82 -13.98
CA TYR A 297 34.27 10.12 -15.14
C TYR A 297 35.64 10.67 -15.55
N PRO A 298 36.46 9.90 -16.31
CA PRO A 298 37.69 10.40 -16.91
C PRO A 298 37.46 11.67 -17.73
N LEU A 299 38.47 12.56 -17.80
CA LEU A 299 38.38 13.88 -18.45
C LEU A 299 37.97 13.83 -19.93
N ASP A 300 38.35 12.76 -20.62
CA ASP A 300 38.09 12.49 -22.03
C ASP A 300 36.86 11.59 -22.27
N HIS A 301 36.08 11.28 -21.22
CA HIS A 301 34.93 10.39 -21.33
C HIS A 301 33.77 11.02 -22.09
N GLU A 302 33.40 10.40 -23.21
CA GLU A 302 32.19 10.74 -23.95
C GLU A 302 31.01 9.87 -23.51
N PHE A 303 29.98 10.51 -22.94
CA PHE A 303 28.78 9.80 -22.52
C PHE A 303 27.97 9.27 -23.70
N THR A 304 27.75 7.96 -23.70
CA THR A 304 26.85 7.35 -24.68
C THR A 304 25.39 7.59 -24.33
N ASP A 305 24.52 7.63 -25.33
CA ASP A 305 23.06 7.65 -25.14
C ASP A 305 22.56 6.53 -24.22
N ARG A 306 23.22 5.36 -24.27
CA ARG A 306 22.89 4.20 -23.45
C ARG A 306 23.19 4.46 -21.97
N GLU A 307 24.32 5.07 -21.66
CA GLU A 307 24.69 5.48 -20.29
C GLU A 307 23.77 6.56 -19.76
N LEU A 308 23.48 7.59 -20.55
CA LEU A 308 22.57 8.67 -20.14
C LEU A 308 21.15 8.14 -19.87
N ARG A 309 20.65 7.22 -20.69
CA ARG A 309 19.38 6.53 -20.42
C ARG A 309 19.44 5.66 -19.16
N ALA A 310 20.60 5.07 -18.85
CA ALA A 310 20.79 4.27 -17.66
C ALA A 310 20.74 5.13 -16.39
N TRP A 311 21.46 6.26 -16.39
CA TRP A 311 21.44 7.24 -15.32
C TRP A 311 20.04 7.80 -15.09
N ARG A 312 19.34 8.26 -16.12
CA ARG A 312 17.94 8.74 -15.96
C ARG A 312 17.02 7.71 -15.31
N LYS A 313 17.18 6.42 -15.63
CA LYS A 313 16.41 5.34 -15.00
C LYS A 313 16.80 5.12 -13.54
N MET A 314 18.10 5.19 -13.24
CA MET A 314 18.60 5.15 -11.86
C MET A 314 17.99 6.30 -11.04
N MET A 315 18.12 7.55 -11.51
CA MET A 315 17.59 8.75 -10.84
C MET A 315 16.10 8.59 -10.49
N LYS A 316 15.27 8.17 -11.46
CA LYS A 316 13.84 7.93 -11.21
C LYS A 316 13.60 6.84 -10.16
N ASN A 317 14.41 5.79 -10.16
CA ASN A 317 14.26 4.66 -9.25
C ASN A 317 14.84 4.92 -7.85
N VAL A 318 15.52 6.03 -7.60
CA VAL A 318 16.01 6.40 -6.27
C VAL A 318 15.32 7.65 -5.72
N GLY A 319 14.15 7.99 -6.27
CA GLY A 319 13.29 9.05 -5.74
C GLY A 319 13.47 10.44 -6.36
N CYS A 320 14.20 10.57 -7.47
CA CYS A 320 14.34 11.86 -8.17
C CYS A 320 13.24 12.08 -9.22
N THR A 321 12.80 13.33 -9.38
CA THR A 321 11.90 13.73 -10.48
C THR A 321 12.68 14.41 -11.59
N ASN A 322 12.43 14.04 -12.85
CA ASN A 322 12.92 14.80 -13.99
C ASN A 322 12.00 16.00 -14.23
N ILE A 323 12.56 17.21 -14.10
CA ILE A 323 11.83 18.49 -14.22
C ILE A 323 12.18 19.25 -15.50
N THR A 324 12.82 18.59 -16.47
CA THR A 324 13.24 19.22 -17.72
C THR A 324 12.01 19.79 -18.47
N PRO A 325 11.96 21.10 -18.77
CA PRO A 325 10.74 21.79 -19.21
C PRO A 325 10.24 21.46 -20.63
N TYR A 326 10.93 20.62 -21.42
CA TYR A 326 10.59 20.37 -22.82
C TYR A 326 10.33 18.90 -23.18
N LYS A 327 9.25 18.66 -23.94
CA LYS A 327 8.90 17.36 -24.53
C LYS A 327 9.68 17.15 -25.83
N LYS A 328 10.71 16.29 -25.75
CA LYS A 328 11.45 15.64 -26.85
C LYS A 328 12.19 16.56 -27.85
N GLN A 329 13.40 16.10 -28.17
CA GLN A 329 14.24 16.51 -29.31
C GLN A 329 14.77 17.94 -29.24
N GLU A 330 15.75 18.09 -28.35
CA GLU A 330 17.01 18.84 -28.54
C GLU A 330 17.43 19.36 -27.18
N LEU A 331 18.59 18.88 -26.69
CA LEU A 331 19.60 19.59 -25.90
C LEU A 331 20.27 18.72 -24.82
N LYS A 332 21.55 19.07 -24.64
CA LYS A 332 22.60 18.44 -23.84
C LYS A 332 22.44 18.61 -22.32
N VAL A 333 21.27 19.07 -21.85
CA VAL A 333 21.04 19.56 -20.49
C VAL A 333 19.77 18.92 -19.92
N ILE A 334 19.88 18.28 -18.74
CA ILE A 334 18.78 17.54 -18.10
C ILE A 334 18.76 17.93 -16.62
N PHE A 335 17.60 18.32 -16.10
CA PHE A 335 17.43 18.71 -14.70
C PHE A 335 16.68 17.66 -13.89
N PHE A 336 17.17 17.38 -12.69
CA PHE A 336 16.51 16.53 -11.71
C PHE A 336 16.32 17.26 -10.38
N GLU A 337 15.20 16.97 -9.72
CA GLU A 337 14.84 17.52 -8.41
C GLU A 337 14.75 16.38 -7.37
N LEU A 338 15.25 16.64 -6.15
CA LEU A 338 15.01 15.83 -4.96
C LEU A 338 13.56 15.99 -4.53
N ASN A 339 12.80 14.91 -4.51
CA ASN A 339 11.49 14.93 -3.88
C ASN A 339 11.68 14.75 -2.36
N GLU A 340 12.04 15.81 -1.64
CA GLU A 340 11.78 15.86 -0.21
C GLU A 340 10.27 16.09 -0.02
N PHE A 341 9.52 15.01 0.24
CA PHE A 341 8.10 15.01 0.56
C PHE A 341 7.15 15.66 -0.47
N ILE A 342 6.80 14.95 -1.55
CA ILE A 342 5.57 15.23 -2.32
C ILE A 342 4.93 13.92 -2.82
N PHE A 343 3.97 13.38 -2.06
CA PHE A 343 2.70 12.89 -2.62
C PHE A 343 1.60 13.91 -2.25
N THR A 344 1.87 15.20 -2.47
CA THR A 344 0.81 16.17 -2.71
C THR A 344 0.37 16.04 -4.17
N GLU A 345 -0.89 15.67 -4.32
CA GLU A 345 -1.82 16.02 -5.40
C GLU A 345 -1.19 16.41 -6.76
N LYS A 346 -1.43 15.56 -7.77
CA LYS A 346 -1.67 16.08 -9.12
C LYS A 346 -3.04 15.62 -9.59
N ILE A 347 -3.75 16.65 -10.07
CA ILE A 347 -5.15 16.83 -10.47
C ILE A 347 -5.62 15.78 -11.46
#